data_AF-A0A838GD97-F1
#
_entry.id   AF-A0A838GD97-F1
#
_cell.length_a   1.000
_cell.length_b   1.000
_cell.length_c   1.000
_cell.angle_alpha   90.00
_cell.angle_beta   90.00
_cell.angle_gamma   90.00
#
_symmetry.space_group_name_H-M   'P 1'
#
loop_
_entity.id
_entity.type
_entity.pdbx_description
1 polymer ?
#
loop_
_entity_poly.entity_id
_entity_poly.type
_entity_poly.pdbx_seq_one_letter_code
_entity_poly.pdbx_strand_id
1 'polypeptide(L)'
;MTTTDTDGDQYRHDSSTPESPGPAGLGTESPEVRELRAHLERAQDRLSFYEGFDRVITENVRRSGELMGEMLAMRESMTASARRESQRERERIAAHLGAVDTDFGAIRAQFDGVAGQLADLRRSLEAESRQPPAAEHDSPPVVPDRAPGSPPAPVHDSDSSLVNLQPAPVPSPAPVRAPGTATVPKTPGAEWDSPQVIDVIAHHVTRATIALSLQRYLGDLKAVAGVEAREFAEGVLRMQVTAHQPFTRHDFSGWNDGGQFTVVELQPNIVELALETGA
;
A
#
# COMPACT_ATOMS: atom_id res chain seq x y z
N MET A 1 5.22 -43.92 -31.36
CA MET A 1 4.06 -43.85 -32.26
C MET A 1 3.93 -42.38 -32.63
N THR A 2 4.38 -41.88 -33.79
CA THR A 2 4.28 -42.37 -35.16
C THR A 2 5.54 -42.00 -35.95
N THR A 3 6.04 -42.98 -36.68
CA THR A 3 7.14 -42.97 -37.64
C THR A 3 6.59 -42.75 -39.05
N THR A 4 7.21 -41.85 -39.81
CA THR A 4 7.13 -41.69 -41.28
C THR A 4 8.49 -41.08 -41.64
N ASP A 5 9.50 -41.80 -42.11
CA ASP A 5 9.57 -42.78 -43.21
C ASP A 5 9.07 -42.18 -44.53
N THR A 6 10.00 -41.49 -45.20
CA THR A 6 9.94 -41.20 -46.64
C THR A 6 11.33 -41.44 -47.20
N ASP A 7 11.56 -42.72 -47.48
CA ASP A 7 12.44 -43.24 -48.51
C ASP A 7 12.05 -42.65 -49.88
N GLY A 8 13.00 -42.31 -50.74
CA GLY A 8 12.69 -41.69 -52.02
C GLY A 8 13.87 -41.15 -52.80
N ASP A 9 14.39 -42.02 -53.67
CA ASP A 9 15.08 -41.71 -54.92
C ASP A 9 16.54 -41.25 -54.91
N GLN A 10 17.37 -42.29 -54.87
CA GLN A 10 18.61 -42.39 -55.64
C GLN A 10 18.36 -42.13 -57.14
N TYR A 11 18.64 -40.92 -57.64
CA TYR A 11 18.98 -40.69 -59.05
C TYR A 11 20.48 -40.39 -59.19
N ARG A 12 21.23 -41.46 -59.41
CA ARG A 12 22.56 -41.41 -60.04
C ARG A 12 22.38 -41.03 -61.51
N HIS A 13 22.65 -39.78 -61.85
CA HIS A 13 23.02 -39.41 -63.21
C HIS A 13 24.52 -39.13 -63.25
N ASP A 14 25.23 -40.16 -63.68
CA ASP A 14 26.56 -40.06 -64.25
C ASP A 14 26.39 -39.45 -65.65
N SER A 15 26.85 -38.22 -65.84
CA SER A 15 26.82 -37.54 -67.14
C SER A 15 27.94 -36.52 -67.17
N SER A 16 29.08 -37.00 -67.69
CA SER A 16 29.99 -36.31 -68.59
C SER A 16 30.27 -34.84 -68.28
N THR A 17 31.42 -34.61 -67.65
CA THR A 17 32.09 -33.31 -67.55
C THR A 17 32.52 -32.82 -68.95
N PRO A 18 31.95 -31.74 -69.50
CA PRO A 18 32.63 -30.98 -70.54
C PRO A 18 33.59 -30.00 -69.86
N GLU A 19 34.89 -30.14 -70.14
CA GLU A 19 35.87 -29.07 -69.94
C GLU A 19 35.36 -27.81 -70.65
N SER A 20 34.85 -26.88 -69.86
CA SER A 20 34.34 -25.59 -70.31
C SER A 20 35.38 -24.51 -69.99
N PRO A 21 35.55 -23.53 -70.89
CA PRO A 21 36.73 -22.67 -70.97
C PRO A 21 36.84 -21.74 -69.75
N GLY A 22 38.08 -21.39 -69.42
CA GLY A 22 38.48 -20.76 -68.17
C GLY A 22 37.76 -19.47 -67.77
N PRO A 23 37.89 -19.09 -66.48
CA PRO A 23 37.14 -18.02 -65.83
C PRO A 23 37.69 -16.63 -66.21
N ALA A 24 37.47 -16.21 -67.45
CA ALA A 24 37.84 -14.89 -67.96
C ALA A 24 36.57 -14.07 -68.26
N GLY A 25 35.90 -13.65 -67.19
CA GLY A 25 34.69 -12.84 -67.30
C GLY A 25 33.87 -12.85 -66.03
N LEU A 26 34.48 -12.60 -64.87
CA LEU A 26 33.73 -12.27 -63.66
C LEU A 26 33.03 -10.95 -63.92
N GLY A 27 31.78 -11.08 -64.37
CA GLY A 27 30.87 -9.98 -64.61
C GLY A 27 30.84 -9.09 -63.40
N THR A 28 31.27 -7.85 -63.61
CA THR A 28 30.97 -6.77 -62.69
C THR A 28 29.46 -6.68 -62.61
N GLU A 29 28.88 -7.17 -61.51
CA GLU A 29 27.46 -6.97 -61.23
C GLU A 29 27.13 -5.49 -61.45
N SER A 30 26.14 -5.23 -62.30
CA SER A 30 25.69 -3.86 -62.61
C SER A 30 25.52 -3.08 -61.31
N PRO A 31 25.98 -1.83 -61.22
CA PRO A 31 25.86 -1.02 -60.00
C PRO A 31 24.43 -1.01 -59.43
N GLU A 32 23.42 -1.04 -60.29
CA GLU A 32 22.00 -1.13 -59.91
C GLU A 32 21.67 -2.42 -59.14
N VAL A 33 22.25 -3.56 -59.51
CA VAL A 33 22.04 -4.84 -58.83
C VAL A 33 22.68 -4.83 -57.44
N ARG A 34 23.83 -4.16 -57.29
CA ARG A 34 24.49 -3.98 -55.99
C ARG A 34 23.70 -3.06 -55.07
N GLU A 35 23.16 -1.96 -55.60
CA GLU A 35 22.29 -1.06 -54.84
C GLU A 35 20.99 -1.75 -54.40
N LEU A 36 20.35 -2.50 -55.30
CA LEU A 36 19.13 -3.26 -54.98
C LEU A 36 19.41 -4.32 -53.90
N ARG A 37 20.55 -5.03 -53.97
CA ARG A 37 20.95 -5.99 -52.94
C ARG A 37 21.16 -5.32 -51.59
N ALA A 38 21.86 -4.18 -51.56
CA ALA A 38 22.05 -3.41 -50.33
C ALA A 38 20.72 -2.88 -49.75
N HIS A 39 19.74 -2.54 -50.60
CA HIS A 39 18.40 -2.15 -50.18
C HIS A 39 17.61 -3.34 -49.61
N LEU A 40 17.71 -4.51 -50.24
CA LEU A 40 17.08 -5.73 -49.75
C LEU A 40 17.66 -6.16 -48.40
N GLU A 41 18.98 -6.11 -48.24
CA GLU A 41 19.66 -6.43 -46.97
C GLU A 41 19.20 -5.48 -45.86
N ARG A 42 19.19 -4.16 -46.10
CA ARG A 42 18.65 -3.18 -45.14
C ARG A 42 17.18 -3.40 -44.82
N ALA A 43 16.37 -3.80 -45.80
CA ALA A 43 14.95 -4.09 -45.58
C ALA A 43 14.76 -5.36 -44.75
N GLN A 44 15.57 -6.40 -44.99
CA GLN A 44 15.58 -7.64 -44.23
C GLN A 44 16.02 -7.41 -42.78
N ASP A 45 17.09 -6.65 -42.56
CA ASP A 45 17.54 -6.26 -41.21
C ASP A 45 16.43 -5.55 -40.45
N ARG A 46 15.77 -4.58 -41.10
CA ARG A 46 14.65 -3.84 -40.48
C ARG A 46 13.46 -4.75 -40.15
N LEU A 47 13.15 -5.72 -41.01
CA LEU A 47 12.08 -6.69 -40.77
C LEU A 47 12.43 -7.59 -39.56
N SER A 48 13.65 -8.13 -39.52
CA SER A 48 14.11 -8.95 -38.41
C SER A 48 14.09 -8.20 -37.07
N PHE A 49 14.40 -6.90 -37.09
CA PHE A 49 14.30 -6.03 -35.92
C PHE A 49 12.85 -5.90 -35.43
N TYR A 50 11.88 -5.67 -36.33
CA TYR A 50 10.47 -5.56 -35.94
C TYR A 50 9.89 -6.88 -35.44
N GLU A 51 10.29 -8.01 -36.02
CA GLU A 51 9.89 -9.34 -35.52
C GLU A 51 10.44 -9.60 -34.11
N GLY A 52 11.68 -9.19 -33.84
CA GLY A 52 12.25 -9.25 -32.49
C GLY A 52 11.50 -8.36 -31.50
N PHE A 53 11.13 -7.15 -31.91
CA PHE A 53 10.36 -6.23 -31.08
C PHE A 53 8.95 -6.74 -30.79
N ASP A 54 8.26 -7.32 -31.77
CA ASP A 54 6.92 -7.88 -31.61
C ASP A 54 6.89 -9.08 -30.66
N ARG A 55 7.95 -9.92 -30.71
CA ARG A 55 8.13 -11.00 -29.74
C ARG A 55 8.27 -10.47 -28.31
N VAL A 56 9.02 -9.39 -28.10
CA VAL A 56 9.18 -8.76 -26.79
C VAL A 56 7.86 -8.14 -26.31
N ILE A 57 7.10 -7.49 -27.20
CA ILE A 57 5.77 -6.97 -26.86
C ILE A 57 4.84 -8.09 -26.42
N THR A 58 4.76 -9.16 -27.21
CA THR A 58 3.88 -10.31 -26.92
C THR A 58 4.23 -10.94 -25.57
N GLU A 59 5.52 -11.10 -25.28
CA GLU A 59 5.98 -11.63 -23.99
C GLU A 59 5.67 -10.70 -22.82
N ASN A 60 5.85 -9.38 -23.00
CA ASN A 60 5.49 -8.40 -21.98
C ASN A 60 3.98 -8.40 -21.72
N VAL A 61 3.14 -8.44 -22.76
CA VAL A 61 1.68 -8.51 -22.62
C VAL A 61 1.27 -9.79 -21.88
N ARG A 62 1.86 -10.94 -22.23
CA ARG A 62 1.62 -12.20 -21.53
C ARG A 62 2.01 -12.10 -20.05
N ARG A 63 3.21 -11.63 -19.75
CA ARG A 63 3.72 -11.47 -18.37
C ARG A 63 2.87 -10.50 -17.55
N SER A 64 2.49 -9.37 -18.12
CA SER A 64 1.59 -8.42 -17.46
C SER A 64 0.22 -9.01 -17.19
N GLY A 65 -0.31 -9.84 -18.10
CA GLY A 65 -1.55 -10.58 -17.89
C GLY A 65 -1.47 -11.57 -16.73
N GLU A 66 -0.36 -12.30 -16.62
CA GLU A 66 -0.10 -13.22 -15.51
C GLU A 66 -0.04 -12.49 -14.16
N LEU A 67 0.70 -11.38 -14.11
CA LEU A 67 0.81 -10.56 -12.89
C LEU A 67 -0.53 -9.96 -12.45
N MET A 68 -1.35 -9.49 -13.40
CA MET A 68 -2.70 -9.00 -13.08
C MET A 68 -3.60 -10.13 -12.55
N GLY A 69 -3.49 -11.32 -13.13
CA GLY A 69 -4.19 -12.51 -12.64
C GLY A 69 -3.81 -12.85 -11.20
N GLU A 70 -2.52 -12.83 -10.88
CA GLU A 70 -2.02 -13.06 -9.53
C GLU A 70 -2.51 -11.99 -8.54
N MET A 71 -2.45 -10.71 -8.93
CA MET A 71 -2.93 -9.61 -8.09
C MET A 71 -4.43 -9.71 -7.80
N LEU A 72 -5.24 -10.12 -8.77
CA LEU A 72 -6.68 -10.33 -8.58
C LEU A 72 -6.94 -11.51 -7.63
N ALA A 73 -6.24 -12.62 -7.78
CA ALA A 73 -6.34 -13.76 -6.87
C ALA A 73 -5.91 -13.38 -5.43
N MET A 74 -4.84 -12.60 -5.28
CA MET A 74 -4.39 -12.09 -3.98
C MET A 74 -5.46 -11.18 -3.36
N ARG A 75 -6.02 -10.24 -4.14
CA ARG A 75 -7.10 -9.35 -3.68
C ARG A 75 -8.33 -10.13 -3.25
N GLU A 76 -8.74 -11.13 -4.02
CA GLU A 76 -9.86 -11.99 -3.66
C GLU A 76 -9.59 -12.74 -2.34
N SER A 77 -8.39 -13.31 -2.19
CA SER A 77 -7.98 -14.00 -0.96
C SER A 77 -7.99 -13.07 0.26
N MET A 78 -7.51 -11.83 0.11
CA MET A 78 -7.46 -10.83 1.17
C MET A 78 -8.86 -10.35 1.56
N THR A 79 -9.75 -10.14 0.58
CA THR A 79 -11.14 -9.77 0.89
C THR A 79 -11.90 -10.92 1.54
N ALA A 80 -11.62 -12.17 1.17
CA ALA A 80 -12.20 -13.34 1.80
C ALA A 80 -11.71 -13.52 3.25
N SER A 81 -10.41 -13.32 3.52
CA SER A 81 -9.87 -13.40 4.88
C SER A 81 -10.41 -12.27 5.77
N ALA A 82 -10.45 -11.03 5.27
CA ALA A 82 -11.01 -9.90 6.00
C ALA A 82 -12.50 -10.10 6.35
N ARG A 83 -13.30 -10.69 5.43
CA ARG A 83 -14.69 -11.04 5.72
C ARG A 83 -14.82 -12.08 6.82
N ARG A 84 -13.99 -13.12 6.79
CA ARG A 84 -13.97 -14.17 7.83
C ARG A 84 -13.56 -13.61 9.19
N GLU A 85 -12.57 -12.72 9.21
CA GLU A 85 -12.13 -12.06 10.44
C GLU A 85 -13.21 -11.13 11.00
N SER A 86 -13.81 -10.29 10.17
CA SER A 86 -14.93 -9.43 10.57
C SER A 86 -16.12 -10.25 11.09
N GLN A 87 -16.40 -11.41 10.48
CA GLN A 87 -17.43 -12.32 10.96
C GLN A 87 -17.10 -12.89 12.34
N ARG A 88 -15.85 -13.37 12.54
CA ARG A 88 -15.40 -13.87 13.86
C ARG A 88 -15.47 -12.80 14.93
N GLU A 89 -15.13 -11.57 14.60
CA GLU A 89 -15.19 -10.46 15.55
C GLU A 89 -16.64 -10.13 15.92
N ARG A 90 -17.56 -10.15 14.95
CA ARG A 90 -19.00 -10.01 15.23
C ARG A 90 -19.51 -11.14 16.13
N GLU A 91 -19.09 -12.37 15.88
CA GLU A 91 -19.44 -13.54 16.71
C GLU A 91 -18.91 -13.38 18.14
N ARG A 92 -17.68 -12.87 18.32
CA ARG A 92 -17.11 -12.57 19.65
C ARG A 92 -17.88 -11.50 20.39
N ILE A 93 -18.20 -10.39 19.71
CA ILE A 93 -18.98 -9.29 20.30
C ILE A 93 -20.37 -9.80 20.69
N ALA A 94 -21.04 -10.57 19.83
CA ALA A 94 -22.34 -11.15 20.13
C ALA A 94 -22.30 -12.10 21.34
N ALA A 95 -21.27 -12.95 21.43
CA ALA A 95 -21.08 -13.83 22.58
C ALA A 95 -20.85 -13.04 23.88
N HIS A 96 -20.06 -11.96 23.82
CA HIS A 96 -19.81 -11.11 24.98
C HIS A 96 -21.08 -10.40 25.46
N LEU A 97 -21.87 -9.84 24.53
CA LEU A 97 -23.15 -9.21 24.87
C LEU A 97 -24.14 -10.21 25.48
N GLY A 98 -24.16 -11.46 24.99
CA GLY A 98 -25.00 -12.52 25.57
C GLY A 98 -24.59 -12.90 27.00
N ALA A 99 -23.28 -12.91 27.29
CA ALA A 99 -22.79 -13.13 28.66
C ALA A 99 -23.21 -11.98 29.60
N VAL A 100 -23.07 -10.74 29.16
CA VAL A 100 -23.48 -9.55 29.93
C VAL A 100 -24.98 -9.56 30.24
N ASP A 101 -25.83 -9.94 29.27
CA ASP A 101 -27.28 -10.06 29.50
C ASP A 101 -27.60 -11.14 30.55
N THR A 102 -26.86 -12.26 30.52
CA THR A 102 -26.98 -13.33 31.51
C THR A 102 -26.61 -12.84 32.92
N ASP A 103 -25.53 -12.07 33.03
CA ASP A 103 -25.08 -11.50 34.31
C ASP A 103 -26.09 -10.50 34.87
N PHE A 104 -26.64 -9.61 34.03
CA PHE A 104 -27.70 -8.70 34.44
C PHE A 104 -28.96 -9.44 34.89
N GLY A 105 -29.33 -10.53 34.22
CA GLY A 105 -30.41 -11.41 34.65
C GLY A 105 -30.16 -11.99 36.05
N ALA A 106 -28.95 -12.46 36.32
CA ALA A 106 -28.56 -12.99 37.64
C ALA A 106 -28.60 -11.90 38.74
N ILE A 107 -28.08 -10.71 38.46
CA ILE A 107 -28.12 -9.57 39.38
C ILE A 107 -29.58 -9.19 39.70
N ARG A 108 -30.46 -9.15 38.69
CA ARG A 108 -31.88 -8.85 38.91
C ARG A 108 -32.56 -9.89 39.80
N ALA A 109 -32.30 -11.18 39.57
CA ALA A 109 -32.81 -12.25 40.43
C ALA A 109 -32.33 -12.12 41.88
N GLN A 110 -31.08 -11.69 42.11
CA GLN A 110 -30.57 -11.41 43.45
C GLN A 110 -31.32 -10.25 44.11
N PHE A 111 -31.57 -9.16 43.40
CA PHE A 111 -32.34 -8.02 43.92
C PHE A 111 -33.77 -8.43 44.28
N ASP A 112 -34.44 -9.20 43.43
CA ASP A 112 -35.79 -9.71 43.70
C ASP A 112 -35.78 -10.62 44.95
N GLY A 113 -34.72 -11.41 45.14
CA GLY A 113 -34.51 -12.22 46.35
C GLY A 113 -34.35 -11.37 47.62
N VAL A 114 -33.51 -10.33 47.59
CA VAL A 114 -33.31 -9.40 48.71
C VAL A 114 -34.61 -8.66 49.04
N ALA A 115 -35.36 -8.22 48.03
CA ALA A 115 -36.64 -7.56 48.22
C ALA A 115 -37.66 -8.51 48.91
N GLY A 116 -37.69 -9.79 48.52
CA GLY A 116 -38.49 -10.81 49.17
C GLY A 116 -38.12 -11.01 50.65
N GLN A 117 -36.82 -11.14 50.95
CA GLN A 117 -36.32 -11.26 52.33
C GLN A 117 -36.69 -10.06 53.19
N LEU A 118 -36.59 -8.84 52.65
CA LEU A 118 -36.93 -7.62 53.37
C LEU A 118 -38.44 -7.56 53.69
N ALA A 119 -39.29 -8.02 52.76
CA ALA A 119 -40.73 -8.12 52.97
C ALA A 119 -41.09 -9.14 54.05
N ASP A 120 -40.42 -10.29 54.08
CA ASP A 120 -40.63 -11.32 55.10
C ASP A 120 -40.11 -10.91 56.48
N LEU A 121 -38.96 -10.23 56.53
CA LEU A 121 -38.42 -9.66 57.78
C LEU A 121 -39.38 -8.62 58.36
N ARG A 122 -39.90 -7.73 57.51
CA ARG A 122 -40.93 -6.76 57.91
C ARG A 122 -42.18 -7.44 58.44
N ARG A 123 -42.68 -8.49 57.77
CA ARG A 123 -43.85 -9.25 58.22
C ARG A 123 -43.60 -9.92 59.57
N SER A 124 -42.38 -10.43 59.79
CA SER A 124 -41.99 -11.07 61.06
C SER A 124 -41.98 -10.06 62.21
N LEU A 125 -41.41 -8.86 61.99
CA LEU A 125 -41.45 -7.76 62.96
C LEU A 125 -42.87 -7.28 63.26
N GLU A 126 -43.75 -7.22 62.25
CA GLU A 126 -45.17 -6.88 62.43
C GLU A 126 -45.94 -7.97 63.19
N ALA A 127 -45.55 -9.24 63.08
CA ALA A 127 -46.13 -10.34 63.84
C ALA A 127 -45.67 -10.33 65.30
N GLU A 128 -44.37 -10.12 65.56
CA GLU A 128 -43.80 -10.07 66.91
C GLU A 128 -44.33 -8.87 67.70
N SER A 129 -44.52 -7.71 67.06
CA SER A 129 -45.14 -6.54 67.68
C SER A 129 -46.63 -6.69 68.01
N ARG A 130 -47.34 -7.67 67.42
CA ARG A 130 -48.74 -8.00 67.77
C ARG A 130 -48.85 -9.01 68.90
N GLN A 131 -47.75 -9.58 69.38
CA GLN A 131 -47.76 -10.51 70.50
C GLN A 131 -47.96 -9.72 71.81
N PRO A 132 -49.04 -9.97 72.59
CA PRO A 132 -49.27 -9.26 73.84
C PRO A 132 -48.18 -9.61 74.87
N PRO A 133 -47.85 -8.69 75.79
CA PRO A 133 -46.78 -8.90 76.77
C PRO A 133 -47.15 -10.06 77.71
N ALA A 134 -46.50 -11.20 77.52
CA ALA A 134 -46.46 -12.24 78.54
C ALA A 134 -45.48 -11.79 79.63
N ALA A 135 -45.98 -11.84 80.87
CA ALA A 135 -45.38 -11.37 82.12
C ALA A 135 -43.85 -11.49 82.23
N GLU A 136 -43.29 -10.35 82.61
CA GLU A 136 -42.04 -10.10 83.36
C GLU A 136 -41.31 -11.36 83.86
N HIS A 137 -40.13 -11.64 83.30
CA HIS A 137 -39.06 -12.32 84.03
C HIS A 137 -37.75 -11.54 83.91
N ASP A 138 -37.13 -11.46 85.07
CA ASP A 138 -36.05 -10.63 85.58
C ASP A 138 -34.65 -10.98 85.01
N SER A 139 -33.92 -9.94 84.54
CA SER A 139 -32.44 -9.67 84.51
C SER A 139 -31.43 -10.76 84.06
N PRO A 140 -30.17 -10.46 83.60
CA PRO A 140 -29.29 -9.32 83.96
C PRO A 140 -28.46 -8.70 82.78
N PRO A 141 -27.52 -7.74 83.01
CA PRO A 141 -26.94 -6.90 81.96
C PRO A 141 -25.67 -7.50 81.35
N VAL A 142 -25.55 -7.44 80.02
CA VAL A 142 -24.35 -7.83 79.27
C VAL A 142 -23.70 -6.60 78.63
N VAL A 143 -22.38 -6.56 78.80
CA VAL A 143 -21.38 -5.52 78.50
C VAL A 143 -21.31 -5.20 77.00
N PRO A 144 -21.04 -3.94 76.57
CA PRO A 144 -20.76 -3.64 75.18
C PRO A 144 -19.30 -4.00 74.86
N ASP A 145 -19.09 -5.02 74.03
CA ASP A 145 -17.80 -5.29 73.39
C ASP A 145 -17.97 -5.32 71.87
N ARG A 146 -16.96 -4.75 71.22
CA ARG A 146 -16.54 -4.93 69.82
C ARG A 146 -17.11 -4.01 68.74
N ALA A 147 -16.20 -3.14 68.29
CA ALA A 147 -16.24 -2.40 67.04
C ALA A 147 -16.36 -3.31 65.80
N PRO A 148 -17.18 -2.95 64.79
CA PRO A 148 -17.06 -3.47 63.45
C PRO A 148 -16.03 -2.65 62.67
N GLY A 149 -15.05 -3.36 62.10
CA GLY A 149 -14.02 -2.79 61.24
C GLY A 149 -14.59 -2.15 59.98
N SER A 150 -13.89 -1.11 59.52
CA SER A 150 -14.13 -0.43 58.25
C SER A 150 -14.15 -1.41 57.07
N PRO A 151 -15.10 -1.28 56.13
CA PRO A 151 -14.99 -1.93 54.83
C PRO A 151 -13.85 -1.30 54.01
N PRO A 152 -13.10 -2.09 53.23
CA PRO A 152 -12.11 -1.56 52.30
C PRO A 152 -12.82 -0.82 51.16
N ALA A 153 -12.35 0.40 50.88
CA ALA A 153 -12.79 1.18 49.73
C ALA A 153 -12.49 0.42 48.43
N PRO A 154 -13.42 0.39 47.46
CA PRO A 154 -13.12 -0.09 46.12
C PRO A 154 -12.16 0.89 45.45
N VAL A 155 -10.96 0.41 45.15
CA VAL A 155 -10.03 1.02 44.20
C VAL A 155 -10.67 0.98 42.81
N HIS A 156 -11.20 2.11 42.37
CA HIS A 156 -11.54 2.33 40.97
C HIS A 156 -10.23 2.64 40.22
N ASP A 157 -9.62 1.61 39.64
CA ASP A 157 -8.69 1.78 38.53
C ASP A 157 -9.50 2.17 37.29
N SER A 158 -9.73 3.48 37.15
CA SER A 158 -10.21 4.08 35.91
C SER A 158 -9.02 4.42 35.02
N ASP A 159 -8.36 3.39 34.48
CA ASP A 159 -7.52 3.54 33.29
C ASP A 159 -8.31 2.97 32.09
N SER A 160 -9.28 3.77 31.65
CA SER A 160 -9.93 3.59 30.35
C SER A 160 -9.42 4.68 29.43
N SER A 161 -8.16 4.53 29.04
CA SER A 161 -7.59 5.17 27.87
C SER A 161 -8.32 4.64 26.62
N LEU A 162 -9.46 5.25 26.29
CA LEU A 162 -10.14 5.07 25.01
C LEU A 162 -9.22 5.63 23.91
N VAL A 163 -8.42 4.74 23.31
CA VAL A 163 -7.78 5.00 22.02
C VAL A 163 -8.91 5.16 21.00
N ASN A 164 -9.22 6.41 20.71
CA ASN A 164 -10.09 6.80 19.60
C ASN A 164 -9.38 6.46 18.29
N LEU A 165 -9.46 5.19 17.87
CA LEU A 165 -9.10 4.75 16.52
C LEU A 165 -10.19 5.23 15.57
N GLN A 166 -10.17 6.53 15.26
CA GLN A 166 -10.91 7.06 14.14
C GLN A 166 -10.28 6.44 12.87
N PRO A 167 -11.02 5.61 12.11
CA PRO A 167 -10.50 5.05 10.88
C PRO A 167 -10.21 6.21 9.94
N ALA A 168 -8.95 6.34 9.54
CA ALA A 168 -8.55 7.32 8.54
C ALA A 168 -9.44 7.14 7.29
N PRO A 169 -9.97 8.23 6.71
CA PRO A 169 -10.73 8.15 5.47
C PRO A 169 -9.86 7.49 4.41
N VAL A 170 -10.35 6.39 3.87
CA VAL A 170 -9.76 5.70 2.72
C VAL A 170 -9.61 6.73 1.60
N PRO A 171 -8.39 7.01 1.09
CA PRO A 171 -8.22 7.93 -0.02
C PRO A 171 -8.95 7.36 -1.23
N SER A 172 -9.88 8.14 -1.79
CA SER A 172 -10.50 7.84 -3.08
C SER A 172 -9.40 7.57 -4.10
N PRO A 173 -9.50 6.49 -4.90
CA PRO A 173 -8.53 6.23 -5.95
C PRO A 173 -8.53 7.41 -6.92
N ALA A 174 -7.38 8.09 -7.00
CA ALA A 174 -7.17 9.15 -7.96
C ALA A 174 -7.44 8.63 -9.38
N PRO A 175 -8.11 9.41 -10.24
CA PRO A 175 -8.30 9.03 -11.63
C PRO A 175 -6.94 8.81 -12.28
N VAL A 176 -6.75 7.60 -12.83
CA VAL A 176 -5.58 7.23 -13.63
C VAL A 176 -5.53 8.17 -14.83
N ARG A 177 -4.69 9.21 -14.75
CA ARG A 177 -4.40 10.10 -15.87
C ARG A 177 -3.61 9.31 -16.91
N ALA A 178 -4.16 9.22 -18.11
CA ALA A 178 -3.49 8.62 -19.26
C ALA A 178 -2.14 9.31 -19.56
N PRO A 179 -1.15 8.60 -20.11
CA PRO A 179 0.12 9.18 -20.54
C PRO A 179 -0.12 10.29 -21.56
N GLY A 180 0.47 11.46 -21.32
CA GLY A 180 0.17 12.70 -22.01
C GLY A 180 0.63 12.77 -23.47
N THR A 181 -0.04 13.61 -24.24
CA THR A 181 0.53 14.26 -25.42
C THR A 181 1.55 15.30 -24.95
N ALA A 182 2.82 15.08 -25.29
CA ALA A 182 3.93 15.98 -24.98
C ALA A 182 3.70 17.37 -25.58
N THR A 183 3.54 18.38 -24.72
CA THR A 183 3.48 19.79 -25.10
C THR A 183 4.92 20.33 -25.21
N VAL A 184 5.17 21.03 -26.32
CA VAL A 184 6.45 21.65 -26.70
C VAL A 184 6.97 22.61 -25.60
N PRO A 185 8.28 22.61 -25.27
CA PRO A 185 8.82 23.42 -24.19
C PRO A 185 8.79 24.92 -24.54
N LYS A 186 8.05 25.68 -23.72
CA LYS A 186 8.01 27.15 -23.66
C LYS A 186 9.28 27.64 -22.94
N THR A 187 9.82 28.77 -23.40
CA THR A 187 11.08 29.40 -22.96
C THR A 187 11.29 29.40 -21.43
N PRO A 188 12.47 28.98 -20.93
CA PRO A 188 12.77 28.94 -19.49
C PRO A 188 12.84 30.36 -18.90
N GLY A 189 12.00 30.64 -17.90
CA GLY A 189 12.00 31.89 -17.14
C GLY A 189 10.66 32.61 -17.04
N ALA A 190 9.63 32.18 -17.78
CA ALA A 190 8.29 32.72 -17.63
C ALA A 190 7.53 31.97 -16.53
N GLU A 191 7.01 32.72 -15.57
CA GLU A 191 5.99 32.26 -14.62
C GLU A 191 4.89 31.52 -15.38
N TRP A 192 4.53 30.32 -14.93
CA TRP A 192 3.53 29.52 -15.63
C TRP A 192 2.14 30.08 -15.35
N ASP A 193 1.34 30.22 -16.40
CA ASP A 193 -0.07 30.64 -16.30
C ASP A 193 -0.93 29.66 -15.48
N SER A 194 -0.42 28.46 -15.18
CA SER A 194 -1.06 27.44 -14.36
C SER A 194 -0.02 26.60 -13.62
N PRO A 195 -0.32 26.10 -12.41
CA PRO A 195 0.58 25.21 -11.70
C PRO A 195 0.89 23.96 -12.53
N GLN A 196 2.15 23.56 -12.58
CA GLN A 196 2.57 22.32 -13.24
C GLN A 196 3.10 21.32 -12.21
N VAL A 197 3.00 20.04 -12.56
CA VAL A 197 3.52 18.94 -11.75
C VAL A 197 4.94 18.65 -12.21
N ILE A 198 5.87 18.72 -11.27
CA ILE A 198 7.29 18.43 -11.43
C ILE A 198 7.60 17.18 -10.60
N ASP A 199 8.23 16.18 -11.22
CA ASP A 199 8.71 15.01 -10.51
C ASP A 199 10.07 15.32 -9.86
N VAL A 200 10.18 15.13 -8.55
CA VAL A 200 11.43 15.29 -7.81
C VAL A 200 11.90 13.90 -7.38
N ILE A 201 13.10 13.53 -7.82
CA ILE A 201 13.73 12.24 -7.53
C ILE A 201 14.98 12.51 -6.70
N ALA A 202 15.01 12.01 -5.46
CA ALA A 202 16.16 12.13 -4.58
C ALA A 202 16.78 10.75 -4.35
N HIS A 203 18.06 10.63 -4.68
CA HIS A 203 18.87 9.42 -4.51
C HIS A 203 19.62 9.44 -3.18
N HIS A 204 19.93 8.25 -2.68
CA HIS A 204 20.67 8.01 -1.43
C HIS A 204 19.98 8.53 -0.16
N VAL A 205 18.65 8.58 -0.15
CA VAL A 205 17.87 8.94 1.03
C VAL A 205 17.81 7.74 1.98
N THR A 206 18.75 7.67 2.92
CA THR A 206 18.90 6.51 3.82
C THR A 206 17.91 6.47 4.99
N ARG A 207 17.26 7.59 5.31
CA ARG A 207 16.39 7.73 6.50
C ARG A 207 15.08 8.42 6.15
N ALA A 208 13.97 7.91 6.66
CA ALA A 208 12.65 8.53 6.52
C ALA A 208 12.60 9.97 7.06
N THR A 209 13.37 10.28 8.10
CA THR A 209 13.48 11.65 8.64
C THR A 209 14.02 12.65 7.62
N ILE A 210 14.96 12.22 6.76
CA ILE A 210 15.52 13.05 5.69
C ILE A 210 14.49 13.22 4.55
N ALA A 211 13.77 12.15 4.21
CA ALA A 211 12.68 12.24 3.24
C ALA A 211 11.61 13.25 3.68
N LEU A 212 11.21 13.18 4.95
CA LEU A 212 10.23 14.10 5.54
C LEU A 212 10.76 15.54 5.62
N SER A 213 12.05 15.74 5.93
CA SER A 213 12.63 17.08 5.97
C SER A 213 12.71 17.70 4.57
N LEU A 214 13.04 16.92 3.54
CA LEU A 214 13.00 17.37 2.15
C LEU A 214 11.58 17.72 1.71
N GLN A 215 10.60 16.86 2.01
CA GLN A 215 9.19 17.10 1.69
C GLN A 215 8.70 18.41 2.34
N ARG A 216 9.03 18.63 3.63
CA ARG A 216 8.68 19.85 4.35
C ARG A 216 9.35 21.08 3.74
N TYR A 217 10.66 20.98 3.46
CA TYR A 217 11.43 22.06 2.83
C TYR A 217 10.81 22.49 1.50
N LEU A 218 10.48 21.53 0.62
CA LEU A 218 9.82 21.81 -0.65
C LEU A 218 8.45 22.45 -0.46
N GLY A 219 7.69 22.02 0.55
CA GLY A 219 6.39 22.61 0.88
C GLY A 219 6.47 24.05 1.41
N ASP A 220 7.60 24.45 1.99
CA ASP A 220 7.84 25.80 2.51
C ASP A 220 8.33 26.79 1.43
N LEU A 221 8.65 26.31 0.21
CA LEU A 221 9.06 27.17 -0.91
C LEU A 221 7.87 27.95 -1.48
N LYS A 222 8.04 29.26 -1.68
CA LYS A 222 6.97 30.16 -2.19
C LYS A 222 6.40 29.76 -3.56
N ALA A 223 7.21 29.09 -4.39
CA ALA A 223 6.79 28.66 -5.73
C ALA A 223 5.96 27.38 -5.71
N VAL A 224 5.87 26.68 -4.57
CA VAL A 224 5.25 25.35 -4.46
C VAL A 224 3.84 25.47 -3.91
N ALA A 225 2.87 24.91 -4.64
CA ALA A 225 1.46 24.82 -4.25
C ALA A 225 1.16 23.55 -3.44
N GLY A 226 1.91 22.46 -3.66
CA GLY A 226 1.72 21.20 -2.95
C GLY A 226 2.81 20.19 -3.24
N VAL A 227 3.04 19.28 -2.29
CA VAL A 227 4.03 18.20 -2.39
C VAL A 227 3.37 16.88 -1.97
N GLU A 228 3.47 15.87 -2.82
CA GLU A 228 2.96 14.52 -2.58
C GLU A 228 4.10 13.50 -2.72
N ALA A 229 4.37 12.74 -1.66
CA ALA A 229 5.33 11.64 -1.72
C ALA A 229 4.67 10.42 -2.38
N ARG A 230 5.27 9.92 -3.47
CA ARG A 230 4.75 8.75 -4.20
C ARG A 230 5.42 7.45 -3.78
N GLU A 231 6.74 7.48 -3.61
CA GLU A 231 7.53 6.27 -3.41
C GLU A 231 8.76 6.57 -2.55
N PHE A 232 9.05 5.69 -1.61
CA PHE A 232 10.30 5.68 -0.84
C PHE A 232 10.79 4.25 -0.68
N ALA A 233 11.73 3.84 -1.54
CA ALA A 233 12.25 2.49 -1.59
C ALA A 233 13.71 2.49 -2.06
N GLU A 234 14.53 1.58 -1.52
CA GLU A 234 15.93 1.38 -1.93
C GLU A 234 16.81 2.65 -1.89
N GLY A 235 16.48 3.58 -0.99
CA GLY A 235 17.19 4.86 -0.88
C GLY A 235 16.83 5.86 -1.98
N VAL A 236 15.78 5.61 -2.76
CA VAL A 236 15.23 6.55 -3.73
C VAL A 236 13.89 7.08 -3.21
N LEU A 237 13.77 8.40 -3.17
CA LEU A 237 12.54 9.11 -2.85
C LEU A 237 11.99 9.76 -4.11
N ARG A 238 10.74 9.47 -4.46
CA ARG A 238 10.04 10.09 -5.59
C ARG A 238 8.86 10.88 -5.07
N MET A 239 8.83 12.16 -5.42
CA MET A 239 7.78 13.10 -5.03
C MET A 239 7.22 13.79 -6.26
N GLN A 240 5.94 14.16 -6.19
CA GLN A 240 5.30 15.06 -7.12
C GLN A 240 5.11 16.41 -6.46
N VAL A 241 5.66 17.44 -7.09
CA VAL A 241 5.58 18.80 -6.61
C VAL A 241 4.77 19.61 -7.61
N THR A 242 3.67 20.20 -7.14
CA THR A 242 2.90 21.15 -7.93
C THR A 242 3.47 22.53 -7.70
N ALA A 243 4.04 23.16 -8.73
CA ALA A 243 4.72 24.45 -8.62
C ALA A 243 4.20 25.46 -9.66
N HIS A 244 4.26 26.74 -9.31
CA HIS A 244 3.89 27.87 -10.19
C HIS A 244 5.06 28.31 -11.09
N GLN A 245 6.28 27.92 -10.74
CA GLN A 245 7.51 28.31 -11.44
C GLN A 245 8.46 27.11 -11.50
N PRO A 246 9.30 27.00 -12.55
CA PRO A 246 10.31 25.94 -12.62
C PRO A 246 11.35 26.14 -11.52
N PHE A 247 11.80 25.03 -10.94
CA PHE A 247 12.85 25.06 -9.93
C PHE A 247 14.18 25.56 -10.51
N THR A 248 14.92 26.28 -9.68
CA THR A 248 16.30 26.68 -9.92
C THR A 248 17.22 26.03 -8.89
N ARG A 249 18.52 25.95 -9.19
CA ARG A 249 19.50 25.40 -8.24
C ARG A 249 19.55 26.18 -6.91
N HIS A 250 19.19 27.47 -6.93
CA HIS A 250 19.14 28.32 -5.74
C HIS A 250 17.98 27.95 -4.81
N ASP A 251 16.89 27.37 -5.33
CA ASP A 251 15.74 26.99 -4.52
C ASP A 251 16.01 25.82 -3.57
N PHE A 252 17.15 25.13 -3.73
CA PHE A 252 17.57 24.04 -2.86
C PHE A 252 18.63 24.46 -1.83
N SER A 253 19.29 25.61 -2.01
CA SER A 253 20.47 25.96 -1.20
C SER A 253 20.16 26.26 0.27
N GLY A 254 18.89 26.39 0.64
CA GLY A 254 18.46 26.61 2.02
C GLY A 254 18.21 25.34 2.82
N TRP A 255 18.28 24.15 2.20
CA TRP A 255 18.01 22.89 2.88
C TRP A 255 19.26 22.34 3.57
N ASN A 256 19.27 22.36 4.90
CA ASN A 256 20.43 21.94 5.70
C ASN A 256 20.26 20.57 6.38
N ASP A 257 19.03 20.05 6.45
CA ASP A 257 18.72 18.82 7.22
C ASP A 257 19.12 17.53 6.49
N GLY A 258 19.43 17.61 5.19
CA GLY A 258 19.79 16.47 4.34
C GLY A 258 21.28 16.18 4.21
N GLY A 259 22.15 16.97 4.86
CA GLY A 259 23.59 16.92 4.61
C GLY A 259 23.97 17.62 3.30
N GLN A 260 25.13 17.26 2.74
CA GLN A 260 25.55 17.76 1.43
C GLN A 260 24.71 17.06 0.35
N PHE A 261 24.12 17.84 -0.56
CA PHE A 261 23.41 17.31 -1.72
C PHE A 261 23.91 18.00 -2.99
N THR A 262 23.72 17.32 -4.12
CA THR A 262 24.02 17.86 -5.45
C THR A 262 22.80 17.76 -6.33
N VAL A 263 22.49 18.84 -7.06
CA VAL A 263 21.47 18.80 -8.12
C VAL A 263 22.13 18.19 -9.35
N VAL A 264 21.75 16.95 -9.65
CA VAL A 264 22.27 16.13 -10.75
C VAL A 264 21.65 16.61 -12.06
N GLU A 265 20.33 16.73 -12.08
CA GLU A 265 19.57 17.13 -13.26
C GLU A 265 18.48 18.13 -12.90
N LEU A 266 18.30 19.13 -13.76
CA LEU A 266 17.28 20.18 -13.62
C LEU A 266 16.61 20.40 -14.97
N GLN A 267 15.51 19.71 -15.20
CA GLN A 267 14.62 19.88 -16.34
C GLN A 267 13.34 20.62 -15.91
N PRO A 268 12.55 21.17 -16.87
CA PRO A 268 11.30 21.85 -16.53
C PRO A 268 10.31 21.00 -15.72
N ASN A 269 10.29 19.67 -15.94
CA ASN A 269 9.34 18.75 -15.33
C ASN A 269 9.98 17.70 -14.41
N ILE A 270 11.32 17.68 -14.32
CA ILE A 270 12.06 16.67 -13.53
C ILE A 270 13.21 17.35 -12.81
N VAL A 271 13.34 17.08 -11.51
CA VAL A 271 14.51 17.45 -10.71
C VAL A 271 15.12 16.20 -10.10
N GLU A 272 16.41 16.00 -10.33
CA GLU A 272 17.16 14.90 -9.75
C GLU A 272 18.19 15.43 -8.74
N LEU A 273 18.10 14.91 -7.52
CA LEU A 273 18.96 15.25 -6.38
C LEU A 273 19.73 14.01 -5.96
N ALA A 274 21.03 14.14 -5.71
CA ALA A 274 21.83 13.10 -5.07
C ALA A 274 22.33 13.60 -3.72
N LEU A 275 21.96 12.89 -2.65
CA LEU A 275 22.47 13.17 -1.30
C LEU A 275 23.82 12.48 -1.14
N GLU A 276 24.80 13.18 -0.56
CA GLU A 276 26.04 12.55 -0.15
C GLU A 276 25.76 11.69 1.09
N THR A 277 26.04 10.40 0.98
CA THR A 277 26.02 9.52 2.14
C THR A 277 27.25 9.86 2.97
N GLY A 278 27.07 10.53 4.10
CA GLY A 278 28.17 10.77 5.04
C GLY A 278 28.85 9.45 5.36
N ALA A 279 30.11 9.33 4.94
CA ALA A 279 30.95 8.16 5.17
C ALA A 279 31.25 7.93 6.65
#